data_AF-A0A0D2Q203-F1
#
_entry.id   AF-A0A0D2Q203-F1
#
_cell.length_a   1.000
_cell.length_b   1.000
_cell.length_c   1.000
_cell.angle_alpha   90.00
_cell.angle_beta   90.00
_cell.angle_gamma   90.00
#
_symmetry.space_group_name_H-M   'P 1'
#
loop_
_entity.id
_entity.type
_entity.pdbx_description
1 polymer ?
#
loop_
_entity_poly.entity_id
_entity_poly.type
_entity_poly.pdbx_seq_one_letter_code
_entity_poly.pdbx_strand_id
1 'polypeptide(L)'
;MGLSRTHKTANGVSTRWVSFFCIASFFLGVLVINRLWTSSDPVKINEASSVLTHGRKEVHPLVNCDKDTSVEAGDILSRVSQTHDVIMTLDKTISSLEVQLAAARAAKGDSNEGSPMVTKPGIENLKERPKLFFVMGIITAFSSRKRRDSIRETWMPQGEELKRLEKEKGIIMRFVIGHSATPGGILDRGIEAEEEQYKDFLRLNHIEGYHELSSKTQIYFSTAVAKWDADFYIKVDDDVHVNLGMVGSTLARHRSKPRVYIGCMKSGPVLAQKGVKYHEPEYWKFGEEGNKYFRHATGQIYAVSKDLATYISVNR
;
A
#
# COMPACT_ATOMS: atom_id res chain seq x y z
N MET A 1 -65.46 12.22 36.99
CA MET A 1 -65.14 11.13 36.06
C MET A 1 -63.68 10.74 36.26
N GLY A 2 -63.42 9.74 37.11
CA GLY A 2 -62.08 9.19 37.30
C GLY A 2 -61.84 8.07 36.30
N LEU A 3 -60.84 8.23 35.42
CA LEU A 3 -60.40 7.18 34.51
C LEU A 3 -59.29 6.35 35.17
N SER A 4 -59.69 5.15 35.59
CA SER A 4 -58.81 4.05 36.01
C SER A 4 -57.88 3.67 34.85
N ARG A 5 -56.56 3.77 35.06
CA ARG A 5 -55.54 3.16 34.19
C ARG A 5 -55.34 1.71 34.62
N THR A 6 -55.74 0.78 33.76
CA THR A 6 -55.50 -0.65 33.92
C THR A 6 -54.02 -0.98 33.68
N HIS A 7 -53.37 -1.58 34.67
CA HIS A 7 -52.04 -2.17 34.53
C HIS A 7 -52.13 -3.42 33.65
N LYS A 8 -51.47 -3.40 32.48
CA LYS A 8 -51.20 -4.61 31.69
C LYS A 8 -50.15 -5.43 32.43
N THR A 9 -50.49 -6.66 32.79
CA THR A 9 -49.53 -7.68 33.26
C THR A 9 -48.68 -8.11 32.07
N ALA A 10 -47.40 -7.78 32.10
CA ALA A 10 -46.43 -8.32 31.17
C ALA A 10 -46.21 -9.81 31.51
N ASN A 11 -46.54 -10.71 30.59
CA ASN A 11 -46.15 -12.11 30.67
C ASN A 11 -44.63 -12.21 30.45
N GLY A 12 -43.86 -11.92 31.51
CA GLY A 12 -42.42 -12.12 31.54
C GLY A 12 -42.09 -13.61 31.70
N VAL A 13 -41.12 -14.08 30.91
CA VAL A 13 -40.56 -15.43 31.08
C VAL A 13 -39.94 -15.50 32.47
N SER A 14 -40.30 -16.53 33.25
CA SER A 14 -39.80 -16.73 34.61
C SER A 14 -38.27 -16.70 34.62
N THR A 15 -37.68 -16.00 35.59
CA THR A 15 -36.22 -15.92 35.80
C THR A 15 -35.56 -17.30 35.88
N ARG A 16 -36.29 -18.32 36.34
CA ARG A 16 -35.83 -19.72 36.33
C ARG A 16 -35.62 -20.27 34.92
N TRP A 17 -36.50 -19.94 33.99
CA TRP A 17 -36.38 -20.34 32.58
C TRP A 17 -35.25 -19.58 31.88
N VAL A 18 -35.08 -18.29 32.18
CA VAL A 18 -33.95 -17.50 31.66
C VAL A 18 -32.61 -18.09 32.12
N SER A 19 -32.47 -18.39 33.42
CA SER A 19 -31.27 -19.05 33.94
C SER A 19 -31.03 -20.42 33.33
N PHE A 20 -32.08 -21.22 33.12
CA PHE A 20 -31.96 -22.52 32.47
C PHE A 20 -31.45 -22.39 31.03
N PHE A 21 -32.02 -21.48 30.23
CA PHE A 21 -31.56 -21.24 28.86
C PHE A 21 -30.12 -20.70 28.81
N CYS A 22 -29.73 -19.81 29.71
CA CYS A 22 -28.35 -19.32 29.78
C CYS A 22 -27.35 -20.45 30.09
N ILE A 23 -27.68 -21.32 31.05
CA ILE A 23 -26.84 -22.47 31.43
C ILE A 23 -26.76 -23.48 30.26
N ALA A 24 -27.89 -23.80 29.64
CA ALA A 24 -27.92 -24.69 28.47
C ALA A 24 -27.10 -24.14 27.29
N SER A 25 -27.18 -22.83 27.04
CA SER A 25 -26.40 -22.15 25.99
C SER A 25 -24.90 -22.20 26.28
N PHE A 26 -24.49 -22.03 27.55
CA PHE A 26 -23.10 -22.11 27.96
C PHE A 26 -22.53 -23.52 27.74
N PHE A 27 -23.25 -24.57 28.15
CA PHE A 27 -22.80 -25.96 27.95
C PHE A 27 -22.77 -26.36 26.47
N LEU A 28 -23.73 -25.90 25.67
CA LEU A 28 -23.72 -26.13 24.23
C LEU A 28 -22.53 -25.40 23.57
N GLY A 29 -22.22 -24.18 23.99
CA GLY A 29 -21.04 -23.43 23.55
C GLY A 29 -19.72 -24.12 23.90
N VAL A 30 -19.59 -24.66 25.12
CA VAL A 30 -18.41 -25.43 25.55
C VAL A 30 -18.24 -26.71 24.72
N LEU A 31 -19.33 -27.41 24.41
CA LEU A 31 -19.28 -28.60 23.56
C LEU A 31 -18.87 -28.26 22.11
N VAL A 32 -19.36 -27.14 21.56
CA VAL A 32 -18.98 -26.69 20.21
C VAL A 32 -17.51 -26.25 20.15
N ILE A 33 -17.04 -25.52 21.16
CA ILE A 33 -15.63 -25.09 21.26
C ILE A 33 -14.72 -26.32 21.42
N ASN A 34 -15.06 -27.26 22.31
CA ASN A 34 -14.25 -28.46 22.52
C ASN A 34 -14.26 -29.40 21.31
N ARG A 35 -15.34 -29.45 20.52
CA ARG A 35 -15.41 -30.27 19.30
C ARG A 35 -14.70 -29.62 18.09
N LEU A 36 -14.53 -28.30 18.11
CA LEU A 36 -13.75 -27.57 17.10
C LEU A 36 -12.25 -27.49 17.45
N TRP A 37 -11.87 -27.69 18.72
CA TRP A 37 -10.47 -27.68 19.13
C TRP A 37 -9.78 -29.06 19.14
N THR A 38 -10.53 -30.16 19.07
CA THR A 38 -9.97 -31.52 19.00
C THR A 38 -9.45 -31.94 17.62
N SER A 39 -9.42 -31.04 16.63
CA SER A 39 -8.83 -31.27 15.31
C SER A 39 -7.54 -30.48 15.03
N SER A 40 -6.94 -29.86 16.05
CA SER A 40 -5.58 -29.32 15.92
C SER A 40 -4.59 -30.29 16.56
N ASP A 41 -3.95 -31.10 15.73
CA ASP A 41 -2.79 -31.90 16.14
C ASP A 41 -1.69 -30.98 16.72
N PRO A 42 -1.15 -31.26 17.91
CA PRO A 42 -0.05 -30.47 18.46
C PRO A 42 1.27 -30.86 17.78
N VAL A 43 1.85 -29.93 17.03
CA VAL A 43 3.25 -29.99 16.61
C VAL A 43 4.12 -29.95 17.86
N LYS A 44 4.84 -31.05 18.12
CA LYS A 44 5.83 -31.17 19.20
C LYS A 44 6.97 -30.17 18.98
N ILE A 45 7.09 -29.20 19.88
CA ILE A 45 8.27 -28.36 20.04
C ILE A 45 9.19 -29.07 21.03
N ASN A 46 10.35 -29.55 20.56
CA ASN A 46 11.44 -29.97 21.42
C ASN A 46 12.45 -28.83 21.50
N GLU A 47 12.47 -28.16 22.65
CA GLU A 47 13.54 -27.29 23.08
C GLU A 47 14.06 -27.84 24.41
N ALA A 48 15.29 -28.35 24.40
CA ALA A 48 16.04 -28.68 25.61
C ALA A 48 17.47 -28.18 25.42
N SER A 49 17.77 -27.09 26.12
CA SER A 49 19.09 -26.48 26.25
C SER A 49 20.00 -27.29 27.19
N SER A 50 21.27 -27.39 26.77
CA SER A 50 22.51 -27.32 27.56
C SER A 50 22.58 -27.96 28.96
N VAL A 51 23.45 -28.96 29.12
CA VAL A 51 24.39 -29.07 30.26
C VAL A 51 25.73 -29.65 29.75
N LEU A 52 26.80 -28.98 30.16
CA LEU A 52 28.23 -29.23 29.91
C LEU A 52 28.71 -30.65 30.26
N THR A 53 29.73 -31.14 29.53
CA THR A 53 30.98 -31.65 30.15
C THR A 53 32.10 -31.86 29.12
N HIS A 54 33.31 -31.55 29.57
CA HIS A 54 34.61 -31.58 28.92
C HIS A 54 34.99 -32.93 28.27
N GLY A 55 35.71 -32.87 27.14
CA GLY A 55 36.38 -34.01 26.54
C GLY A 55 37.31 -33.64 25.38
N ARG A 56 38.46 -33.05 25.72
CA ARG A 56 39.60 -32.75 24.83
C ARG A 56 40.10 -34.01 24.11
N LYS A 57 40.24 -33.97 22.79
CA LYS A 57 41.29 -34.69 22.03
C LYS A 57 41.53 -34.01 20.68
N GLU A 58 42.70 -33.39 20.58
CA GLU A 58 43.36 -32.90 19.36
C GLU A 58 43.71 -34.08 18.44
N VAL A 59 43.56 -33.90 17.12
CA VAL A 59 44.56 -34.27 16.10
C VAL A 59 44.36 -33.35 14.88
N HIS A 60 45.32 -32.46 14.63
CA HIS A 60 45.52 -31.83 13.31
C HIS A 60 46.25 -32.82 12.38
N PRO A 61 46.15 -32.62 11.06
CA PRO A 61 47.38 -32.45 10.31
C PRO A 61 47.48 -31.05 9.71
N LEU A 62 48.63 -30.46 10.00
CA LEU A 62 49.26 -29.32 9.37
C LEU A 62 49.26 -29.45 7.84
N VAL A 63 48.61 -28.51 7.14
CA VAL A 63 49.04 -28.10 5.80
C VAL A 63 49.42 -26.64 5.90
N ASN A 64 50.72 -26.40 5.87
CA ASN A 64 51.33 -25.10 5.71
C ASN A 64 51.11 -24.67 4.25
N CYS A 65 50.37 -23.58 4.03
CA CYS A 65 50.43 -22.83 2.78
C CYS A 65 50.91 -21.43 3.13
N ASP A 66 52.08 -21.11 2.59
CA ASP A 66 52.83 -19.90 2.83
C ASP A 66 52.02 -18.61 2.57
N LYS A 67 52.39 -17.60 3.36
CA LYS A 67 52.02 -16.20 3.17
C LYS A 67 52.49 -15.75 1.78
N ASP A 68 51.53 -15.48 0.89
CA ASP A 68 51.67 -14.47 -0.18
C ASP A 68 50.32 -14.00 -0.78
N THR A 69 49.15 -14.42 -0.26
CA THR A 69 47.84 -14.13 -0.88
C THR A 69 46.94 -13.14 -0.13
N SER A 70 47.33 -12.62 1.04
CA SER A 70 46.47 -11.72 1.82
C SER A 70 46.35 -10.30 1.24
N VAL A 71 47.36 -9.84 0.48
CA VAL A 71 47.34 -8.54 -0.20
C VAL A 71 46.44 -8.60 -1.44
N GLU A 72 46.46 -9.72 -2.16
CA GLU A 72 45.71 -9.92 -3.40
C GLU A 72 44.21 -10.14 -3.13
N ALA A 73 43.85 -10.85 -2.06
CA ALA A 73 42.44 -11.02 -1.67
C ALA A 73 41.78 -9.70 -1.20
N GLY A 74 42.55 -8.83 -0.50
CA GLY A 74 42.10 -7.49 -0.12
C GLY A 74 41.93 -6.56 -1.32
N ASP A 75 42.86 -6.63 -2.29
CA ASP A 75 42.77 -5.88 -3.55
C ASP A 75 41.57 -6.35 -4.40
N ILE A 76 41.30 -7.66 -4.47
CA ILE A 76 40.14 -8.22 -5.18
C ILE A 76 38.82 -7.75 -4.53
N LEU A 77 38.68 -7.82 -3.21
CA LEU A 77 37.46 -7.34 -2.52
C LEU A 77 37.25 -5.84 -2.68
N SER A 78 38.34 -5.05 -2.63
CA SER A 78 38.32 -3.61 -2.92
C SER A 78 37.84 -3.34 -4.35
N ARG A 79 38.39 -4.04 -5.34
CA ARG A 79 38.00 -3.90 -6.76
C ARG A 79 36.55 -4.32 -7.00
N VAL A 80 36.08 -5.38 -6.33
CA VAL A 80 34.67 -5.81 -6.40
C VAL A 80 33.75 -4.75 -5.80
N SER A 81 34.09 -4.19 -4.64
CA SER A 81 33.33 -3.08 -4.03
C SER A 81 33.27 -1.86 -4.93
N GLN A 82 34.40 -1.45 -5.50
CA GLN A 82 34.47 -0.33 -6.46
C GLN A 82 33.63 -0.60 -7.72
N THR A 83 33.66 -1.84 -8.22
CA THR A 83 32.84 -2.24 -9.37
C THR A 83 31.36 -2.15 -9.04
N HIS A 84 30.95 -2.56 -7.84
CA HIS A 84 29.56 -2.46 -7.39
C HIS A 84 29.12 -1.00 -7.23
N ASP A 85 29.98 -0.13 -6.70
CA ASP A 85 29.72 1.32 -6.60
C ASP A 85 29.54 1.97 -7.98
N VAL A 86 30.36 1.56 -8.96
CA VAL A 86 30.24 2.01 -10.35
C VAL A 86 28.93 1.53 -10.97
N ILE A 87 28.54 0.27 -10.77
CA ILE A 87 27.27 -0.29 -11.24
C ILE A 87 26.09 0.48 -10.62
N MET A 88 26.08 0.68 -9.30
CA MET A 88 25.03 1.45 -8.63
C MET A 88 24.93 2.90 -9.13
N THR A 89 26.07 3.51 -9.44
CA THR A 89 26.11 4.88 -10.00
C THR A 89 25.58 4.92 -11.43
N LEU A 90 25.91 3.91 -12.22
CA LEU A 90 25.41 3.77 -13.58
C LEU A 90 23.91 3.52 -13.58
N ASP A 91 23.40 2.61 -12.74
CA ASP A 91 21.97 2.35 -12.57
C ASP A 91 21.20 3.62 -12.18
N LYS A 92 21.72 4.40 -11.23
CA LYS A 92 21.14 5.70 -10.87
C LYS A 92 21.10 6.67 -12.06
N THR A 93 22.14 6.65 -12.89
CA THR A 93 22.25 7.50 -14.08
C THR A 93 21.26 7.07 -15.14
N ILE A 94 21.17 5.76 -15.41
CA ILE A 94 20.20 5.16 -16.33
C ILE A 94 18.78 5.49 -15.88
N SER A 95 18.43 5.22 -14.63
CA SER A 95 17.10 5.57 -14.11
C SER A 95 16.83 7.08 -14.20
N SER A 96 17.82 7.93 -13.94
CA SER A 96 17.65 9.39 -14.10
C SER A 96 17.41 9.78 -15.56
N LEU A 97 18.11 9.15 -16.50
CA LEU A 97 17.96 9.39 -17.95
C LEU A 97 16.62 8.85 -18.46
N GLU A 98 16.18 7.69 -18.01
CA GLU A 98 14.87 7.11 -18.36
C GLU A 98 13.72 8.01 -17.90
N VAL A 99 13.81 8.57 -16.68
CA VAL A 99 12.84 9.56 -16.18
C VAL A 99 12.86 10.83 -17.03
N GLN A 100 14.04 11.37 -17.35
CA GLN A 100 14.15 12.57 -18.20
C GLN A 100 13.61 12.32 -19.61
N LEU A 101 13.86 11.14 -20.17
CA LEU A 101 13.33 10.72 -21.47
C LEU A 101 11.81 10.56 -21.41
N ALA A 102 11.27 9.97 -20.35
CA ALA A 102 9.83 9.86 -20.12
C ALA A 102 9.17 11.24 -19.98
N ALA A 103 9.77 12.16 -19.23
CA ALA A 103 9.29 13.53 -19.10
C ALA A 103 9.33 14.29 -20.44
N ALA A 104 10.39 14.11 -21.23
CA ALA A 104 10.51 14.71 -22.56
C ALA A 104 9.51 14.11 -23.57
N ARG A 105 9.22 12.80 -23.48
CA ARG A 105 8.18 12.13 -24.29
C ARG A 105 6.78 12.62 -23.91
N ALA A 106 6.49 12.74 -22.61
CA ALA A 106 5.22 13.28 -22.14
C ALA A 106 5.00 14.73 -22.60
N ALA A 107 6.06 15.54 -22.70
CA ALA A 107 5.99 16.90 -23.24
C ALA A 107 5.82 16.96 -24.78
N LYS A 108 6.16 15.89 -25.52
CA LYS A 108 6.07 15.82 -26.99
C LYS A 108 4.81 15.09 -27.50
N GLY A 109 4.17 14.29 -26.66
CA GLY A 109 3.01 13.45 -27.02
C GLY A 109 1.74 14.20 -27.40
N ASP A 110 1.72 15.54 -27.33
CA ASP A 110 0.58 16.38 -27.75
C ASP A 110 0.67 16.82 -29.23
N SER A 111 1.67 16.36 -29.98
CA SER A 111 1.85 16.72 -31.40
C SER A 111 2.00 15.50 -32.32
N ASN A 112 0.94 15.29 -33.10
CA ASN A 112 0.77 14.45 -34.31
C ASN A 112 0.49 12.94 -34.16
N GLU A 113 -0.68 12.52 -34.70
CA GLU A 113 -0.81 11.94 -36.05
C GLU A 113 -2.26 12.09 -36.60
N GLY A 114 -2.43 12.62 -37.84
CA GLY A 114 -3.65 12.41 -38.67
C GLY A 114 -4.27 13.58 -39.46
N SER A 115 -3.73 13.85 -40.67
CA SER A 115 -4.37 14.51 -41.86
C SER A 115 -4.52 16.05 -41.93
N PRO A 116 -4.22 16.71 -43.08
CA PRO A 116 -4.23 18.16 -43.21
C PRO A 116 -5.62 18.65 -43.66
N MET A 117 -6.32 19.35 -42.77
CA MET A 117 -7.38 20.25 -43.22
C MET A 117 -7.15 21.62 -42.60
N VAL A 118 -6.97 22.60 -43.49
CA VAL A 118 -6.79 24.01 -43.18
C VAL A 118 -7.92 24.47 -42.28
N THR A 119 -7.62 24.74 -41.01
CA THR A 119 -8.39 25.67 -40.19
C THR A 119 -7.43 26.38 -39.24
N LYS A 120 -7.53 27.70 -39.27
CA LYS A 120 -6.85 28.77 -38.51
C LYS A 120 -6.18 28.35 -37.18
N PRO A 121 -5.06 28.97 -36.79
CA PRO A 121 -4.41 28.71 -35.50
C PRO A 121 -5.30 29.26 -34.39
N GLY A 122 -6.22 28.44 -33.90
CA GLY A 122 -6.78 28.60 -32.58
C GLY A 122 -5.67 28.23 -31.61
N ILE A 123 -5.12 29.23 -30.94
CA ILE A 123 -4.47 29.03 -29.64
C ILE A 123 -5.60 28.57 -28.71
N GLU A 124 -5.97 27.31 -28.80
CA GLU A 124 -6.61 26.64 -27.68
C GLU A 124 -5.53 26.61 -26.61
N ASN A 125 -5.63 27.56 -25.68
CA ASN A 125 -4.87 27.54 -24.45
C ASN A 125 -4.92 26.10 -23.93
N LEU A 126 -3.79 25.38 -23.99
CA LEU A 126 -3.52 24.30 -23.05
C LEU A 126 -3.81 24.93 -21.70
N LYS A 127 -5.00 24.65 -21.14
CA LYS A 127 -5.35 25.17 -19.82
C LYS A 127 -4.36 24.52 -18.89
N GLU A 128 -3.27 25.23 -18.60
CA GLU A 128 -2.27 24.79 -17.65
C GLU A 128 -3.03 24.40 -16.39
N ARG A 129 -2.98 23.10 -16.07
CA ARG A 129 -3.71 22.57 -14.93
C ARG A 129 -3.17 23.29 -13.71
N PRO A 130 -4.03 23.80 -12.81
CA PRO A 130 -3.56 24.46 -11.60
C PRO A 130 -2.60 23.55 -10.85
N LYS A 131 -1.42 24.07 -10.52
CA LYS A 131 -0.41 23.31 -9.79
C LYS A 131 -0.86 23.07 -8.36
N LEU A 132 -1.00 21.81 -7.99
CA LEU A 132 -1.44 21.34 -6.68
C LEU A 132 -0.24 21.01 -5.80
N PHE A 133 -0.47 20.98 -4.49
CA PHE A 133 0.55 20.56 -3.54
C PHE A 133 0.70 19.04 -3.52
N PHE A 134 -0.38 18.30 -3.26
CA PHE A 134 -0.35 16.84 -3.39
C PHE A 134 -1.74 16.23 -3.67
N VAL A 135 -1.71 15.04 -4.26
CA VAL A 135 -2.89 14.18 -4.42
C VAL A 135 -2.75 12.97 -3.50
N MET A 136 -3.75 12.70 -2.68
CA MET A 136 -3.80 11.56 -1.76
C MET A 136 -4.88 10.58 -2.21
N GLY A 137 -4.45 9.38 -2.61
CA GLY A 137 -5.31 8.25 -2.92
C GLY A 137 -5.41 7.30 -1.74
N ILE A 138 -6.61 7.17 -1.18
CA ILE A 138 -6.92 6.24 -0.11
C ILE A 138 -7.41 4.95 -0.76
N ILE A 139 -6.57 3.94 -0.83
CA ILE A 139 -6.84 2.66 -1.48
C ILE A 139 -7.87 1.89 -0.63
N THR A 140 -9.04 1.63 -1.21
CA THR A 140 -10.17 0.99 -0.51
C THR A 140 -10.76 -0.16 -1.32
N ALA A 141 -11.64 -0.97 -0.73
CA ALA A 141 -12.35 -2.04 -1.44
C ALA A 141 -13.87 -1.94 -1.25
N PHE A 142 -14.63 -2.72 -2.02
CA PHE A 142 -16.09 -2.78 -1.88
C PHE A 142 -16.55 -3.11 -0.46
N SER A 143 -15.85 -4.03 0.22
CA SER A 143 -16.14 -4.44 1.60
C SER A 143 -15.81 -3.38 2.67
N SER A 144 -15.07 -2.33 2.31
CA SER A 144 -14.52 -1.35 3.26
C SER A 144 -15.44 -0.16 3.54
N ARG A 145 -16.76 -0.26 3.32
CA ARG A 145 -17.69 0.87 3.53
C ARG A 145 -17.53 1.53 4.91
N LYS A 146 -17.53 0.72 5.98
CA LYS A 146 -17.38 1.22 7.35
C LYS A 146 -16.05 1.94 7.59
N ARG A 147 -14.98 1.52 6.91
CA ARG A 147 -13.67 2.18 7.00
C ARG A 147 -13.72 3.57 6.35
N ARG A 148 -14.33 3.67 5.17
CA ARG A 148 -14.52 4.96 4.49
C ARG A 148 -15.36 5.92 5.32
N ASP A 149 -16.47 5.45 5.89
CA ASP A 149 -17.31 6.26 6.78
C ASP A 149 -16.52 6.73 8.00
N SER A 150 -15.73 5.85 8.63
CA SER A 150 -14.85 6.23 9.75
C SER A 150 -13.79 7.26 9.36
N ILE A 151 -13.18 7.14 8.18
CA ILE A 151 -12.20 8.12 7.68
C ILE A 151 -12.85 9.50 7.49
N ARG A 152 -14.04 9.53 6.87
CA ARG A 152 -14.84 10.75 6.69
C ARG A 152 -15.25 11.39 8.02
N GLU A 153 -15.59 10.58 9.02
CA GLU A 153 -15.99 11.04 10.35
C GLU A 153 -14.79 11.50 11.21
N THR A 154 -13.56 11.26 10.78
CA THR A 154 -12.37 11.55 11.58
C THR A 154 -11.40 12.53 10.95
N TRP A 155 -10.65 12.13 9.92
CA TRP A 155 -9.50 12.89 9.43
C TRP A 155 -9.60 13.37 7.99
N MET A 156 -10.59 12.89 7.22
CA MET A 156 -10.86 13.37 5.87
C MET A 156 -12.03 14.36 5.88
N PRO A 157 -11.81 15.63 5.49
CA PRO A 157 -12.90 16.60 5.35
C PRO A 157 -13.94 16.14 4.33
N GLN A 158 -15.18 16.58 4.51
CA GLN A 158 -16.31 16.23 3.65
C GLN A 158 -16.91 17.48 2.97
N GLY A 159 -17.65 17.28 1.88
CA GLY A 159 -18.48 18.32 1.25
C GLY A 159 -17.71 19.61 0.95
N GLU A 160 -18.20 20.74 1.48
CA GLU A 160 -17.59 22.05 1.24
C GLU A 160 -16.20 22.20 1.88
N GLU A 161 -15.92 21.51 2.99
CA GLU A 161 -14.58 21.55 3.60
C GLU A 161 -13.54 20.82 2.74
N LEU A 162 -13.92 19.71 2.11
CA LEU A 162 -13.08 19.01 1.15
C LEU A 162 -12.79 19.92 -0.05
N LYS A 163 -13.81 20.55 -0.63
CA LYS A 163 -13.63 21.51 -1.75
C LYS A 163 -12.75 22.70 -1.37
N ARG A 164 -12.89 23.20 -0.14
CA ARG A 164 -12.05 24.28 0.38
C ARG A 164 -10.60 23.84 0.49
N LEU A 165 -10.35 22.63 0.99
CA LEU A 165 -9.00 22.05 1.06
C LEU A 165 -8.36 21.95 -0.33
N GLU A 166 -9.13 21.54 -1.34
CA GLU A 166 -8.67 21.47 -2.73
C GLU A 166 -8.31 22.84 -3.29
N LYS A 167 -9.20 23.83 -3.12
CA LYS A 167 -9.04 25.18 -3.68
C LYS A 167 -7.96 25.99 -2.98
N GLU A 168 -7.94 25.97 -1.65
CA GLU A 168 -7.08 26.86 -0.85
C GLU A 168 -5.71 26.26 -0.56
N LYS A 169 -5.61 24.94 -0.42
CA LYS A 169 -4.36 24.26 -0.07
C LYS A 169 -3.77 23.45 -1.22
N GLY A 170 -4.51 23.30 -2.33
CA GLY A 170 -4.07 22.47 -3.45
C GLY A 170 -3.92 21.01 -3.07
N ILE A 171 -4.77 20.50 -2.17
CA ILE A 171 -4.73 19.12 -1.67
C ILE A 171 -5.96 18.39 -2.17
N ILE A 172 -5.76 17.37 -3.00
CA ILE A 172 -6.83 16.47 -3.46
C ILE A 172 -6.81 15.21 -2.60
N MET A 173 -7.96 14.78 -2.10
CA MET A 173 -8.10 13.52 -1.37
C MET A 173 -9.24 12.71 -1.97
N ARG A 174 -8.97 11.47 -2.39
CA ARG A 174 -9.99 10.59 -2.99
C ARG A 174 -9.87 9.17 -2.48
N PHE A 175 -11.01 8.52 -2.25
CA PHE A 175 -11.08 7.07 -2.12
C PHE A 175 -10.86 6.44 -3.49
N VAL A 176 -9.85 5.59 -3.61
CA VAL A 176 -9.45 4.98 -4.88
C VAL A 176 -10.06 3.59 -4.97
N ILE A 177 -10.91 3.40 -5.97
CA ILE A 177 -11.66 2.16 -6.17
C ILE A 177 -11.82 1.87 -7.66
N GLY A 178 -11.65 0.61 -8.05
CA GLY A 178 -11.98 0.08 -9.36
C GLY A 178 -13.47 -0.27 -9.46
N HIS A 179 -13.78 -1.14 -10.41
CA HIS A 179 -15.12 -1.69 -10.63
C HIS A 179 -15.16 -3.18 -10.32
N SER A 180 -16.37 -3.71 -10.17
CA SER A 180 -16.53 -5.14 -9.96
C SER A 180 -16.30 -5.90 -11.27
N ALA A 181 -16.09 -7.23 -11.19
CA ALA A 181 -15.99 -8.09 -12.37
C ALA A 181 -17.30 -8.15 -13.18
N THR A 182 -18.43 -7.77 -12.57
CA THR A 182 -19.75 -7.72 -13.21
C THR A 182 -20.25 -6.27 -13.22
N PRO A 183 -19.93 -5.50 -14.27
CA PRO A 183 -20.32 -4.09 -14.36
C PRO A 183 -21.82 -3.88 -14.08
N GLY A 184 -22.14 -2.91 -13.23
CA GLY A 184 -23.52 -2.59 -12.85
C GLY A 184 -24.16 -3.55 -11.84
N GLY A 185 -23.37 -4.47 -11.28
CA GLY A 185 -23.77 -5.35 -10.18
C GLY A 185 -24.03 -4.60 -8.87
N ILE A 186 -24.48 -5.33 -7.84
CA ILE A 186 -24.85 -4.76 -6.53
C ILE A 186 -23.68 -3.98 -5.89
N LEU A 187 -22.45 -4.49 -6.04
CA LEU A 187 -21.25 -3.84 -5.51
C LEU A 187 -21.00 -2.48 -6.16
N ASP A 188 -21.14 -2.37 -7.48
CA ASP A 188 -20.95 -1.11 -8.20
C ASP A 188 -22.07 -0.11 -7.85
N ARG A 189 -23.33 -0.56 -7.79
CA ARG A 189 -24.47 0.29 -7.37
C ARG A 189 -24.30 0.86 -5.96
N GLY A 190 -23.71 0.08 -5.05
CA GLY A 190 -23.38 0.55 -3.70
C GLY A 190 -22.36 1.68 -3.70
N ILE A 191 -21.38 1.65 -4.62
CA ILE A 191 -20.41 2.74 -4.79
C ILE A 191 -21.04 3.93 -5.52
N GLU A 192 -21.90 3.71 -6.51
CA GLU A 192 -22.61 4.79 -7.20
C GLU A 192 -23.46 5.63 -6.24
N ALA A 193 -24.21 4.98 -5.34
CA ALA A 193 -25.00 5.66 -4.31
C ALA A 193 -24.11 6.44 -3.33
N GLU A 194 -22.93 5.93 -2.99
CA GLU A 194 -21.97 6.62 -2.14
C GLU A 194 -21.34 7.83 -2.84
N GLU A 195 -20.98 7.69 -4.12
CA GLU A 195 -20.43 8.77 -4.92
C GLU A 195 -21.45 9.90 -5.13
N GLU A 196 -22.73 9.58 -5.32
CA GLU A 196 -23.80 10.59 -5.40
C GLU A 196 -23.86 11.46 -4.13
N GLN A 197 -23.69 10.81 -2.97
CA GLN A 197 -23.75 11.47 -1.66
C GLN A 197 -22.49 12.27 -1.34
N TYR A 198 -21.30 11.69 -1.50
CA TYR A 198 -20.05 12.26 -0.96
C TYR A 198 -19.12 12.87 -2.02
N LYS A 199 -19.20 12.41 -3.27
CA LYS A 199 -18.40 12.91 -4.42
C LYS A 199 -16.89 12.90 -4.17
N ASP A 200 -16.43 11.86 -3.49
CA ASP A 200 -15.07 11.73 -2.98
C ASP A 200 -14.32 10.50 -3.50
N PHE A 201 -14.82 9.82 -4.53
CA PHE A 201 -14.10 8.73 -5.18
C PHE A 201 -13.22 9.17 -6.35
N LEU A 202 -12.17 8.38 -6.58
CA LEU A 202 -11.47 8.24 -7.85
C LEU A 202 -11.74 6.84 -8.37
N ARG A 203 -12.63 6.75 -9.37
CA ARG A 203 -12.96 5.50 -10.07
C ARG A 203 -11.84 5.14 -11.05
N LEU A 204 -11.31 3.93 -10.94
CA LEU A 204 -10.30 3.40 -11.84
C LEU A 204 -10.91 2.42 -12.84
N ASN A 205 -10.37 2.37 -14.06
CA ASN A 205 -10.64 1.29 -15.01
C ASN A 205 -9.80 0.06 -14.62
N HIS A 206 -10.25 -0.63 -13.57
CA HIS A 206 -9.54 -1.72 -12.92
C HIS A 206 -10.55 -2.67 -12.28
N ILE A 207 -10.44 -3.97 -12.53
CA ILE A 207 -11.25 -4.97 -11.84
C ILE A 207 -10.67 -5.20 -10.45
N GLU A 208 -11.45 -4.95 -9.41
CA GLU A 208 -11.01 -5.18 -8.03
C GLU A 208 -10.75 -6.66 -7.73
N GLY A 209 -9.63 -6.94 -7.08
CA GLY A 209 -9.26 -8.28 -6.62
C GLY A 209 -8.08 -8.22 -5.64
N TYR A 210 -7.96 -9.23 -4.76
CA TYR A 210 -6.85 -9.26 -3.78
C TYR A 210 -5.48 -9.36 -4.45
N HIS A 211 -5.37 -10.14 -5.53
CA HIS A 211 -4.12 -10.29 -6.29
C HIS A 211 -3.84 -9.13 -7.24
N GLU A 212 -4.74 -8.15 -7.29
CA GLU A 212 -4.71 -7.03 -8.23
C GLU A 212 -4.24 -5.70 -7.57
N LEU A 213 -3.87 -5.74 -6.28
CA LEU A 213 -3.50 -4.56 -5.50
C LEU A 213 -2.28 -3.80 -6.07
N SER A 214 -1.29 -4.51 -6.62
CA SER A 214 -0.13 -3.90 -7.26
C SER A 214 -0.55 -3.16 -8.55
N SER A 215 -1.33 -3.82 -9.40
CA SER A 215 -1.92 -3.24 -10.61
C SER A 215 -2.77 -2.01 -10.29
N LYS A 216 -3.61 -2.09 -9.25
CA LYS A 216 -4.42 -0.97 -8.77
C LYS A 216 -3.58 0.24 -8.38
N THR A 217 -2.47 0.00 -7.68
CA THR A 217 -1.55 1.06 -7.24
C THR A 217 -0.86 1.74 -8.42
N GLN A 218 -0.41 0.97 -9.41
CA GLN A 218 0.18 1.48 -10.65
C GLN A 218 -0.84 2.32 -11.46
N ILE A 219 -2.07 1.80 -11.62
CA ILE A 219 -3.16 2.48 -12.32
C ILE A 219 -3.56 3.75 -11.58
N TYR A 220 -3.58 3.73 -10.24
CA TYR A 220 -3.81 4.92 -9.42
C TYR A 220 -2.81 6.03 -9.74
N PHE A 221 -1.51 5.78 -9.65
CA PHE A 221 -0.50 6.80 -9.93
C PHE A 221 -0.60 7.31 -11.38
N SER A 222 -0.78 6.39 -12.33
CA SER A 222 -0.97 6.73 -13.73
C SER A 222 -2.17 7.66 -13.95
N THR A 223 -3.31 7.33 -13.34
CA THR A 223 -4.55 8.10 -13.45
C THR A 223 -4.44 9.45 -12.74
N ALA A 224 -3.81 9.47 -11.56
CA ALA A 224 -3.65 10.68 -10.77
C ALA A 224 -2.74 11.70 -11.48
N VAL A 225 -1.61 11.26 -12.04
CA VAL A 225 -0.72 12.10 -12.85
C VAL A 225 -1.41 12.59 -14.12
N ALA A 226 -2.19 11.74 -14.77
CA ALA A 226 -2.94 12.10 -15.97
C ALA A 226 -4.08 13.10 -15.69
N LYS A 227 -4.58 13.18 -14.46
CA LYS A 227 -5.71 14.03 -14.07
C LYS A 227 -5.31 15.33 -13.38
N TRP A 228 -4.26 15.29 -12.55
CA TRP A 228 -3.85 16.39 -11.68
C TRP A 228 -2.36 16.67 -11.83
N ASP A 229 -1.99 17.93 -11.94
CA ASP A 229 -0.59 18.37 -11.83
C ASP A 229 -0.29 18.72 -10.37
N ALA A 230 0.43 17.84 -9.65
CA ALA A 230 0.77 18.03 -8.24
C ALA A 230 2.25 17.76 -7.98
N ASP A 231 2.83 18.39 -6.94
CA ASP A 231 4.23 18.14 -6.57
C ASP A 231 4.45 16.72 -6.02
N PHE A 232 3.44 16.16 -5.33
CA PHE A 232 3.48 14.82 -4.76
C PHE A 232 2.19 14.02 -4.98
N TYR A 233 2.34 12.70 -5.04
CA TYR A 233 1.25 11.73 -5.11
C TYR A 233 1.42 10.73 -3.96
N ILE A 234 0.37 10.50 -3.19
CA ILE A 234 0.40 9.76 -1.93
C ILE A 234 -0.54 8.58 -2.02
N LYS A 235 -0.05 7.39 -1.68
CA LYS A 235 -0.86 6.21 -1.48
C LYS A 235 -1.07 6.00 0.03
N VAL A 236 -2.31 5.72 0.44
CA VAL A 236 -2.68 5.43 1.83
C VAL A 236 -3.63 4.23 1.87
N ASP A 237 -3.52 3.34 2.85
CA ASP A 237 -4.51 2.28 3.10
C ASP A 237 -5.72 2.82 3.89
N ASP A 238 -6.90 2.23 3.68
CA ASP A 238 -8.14 2.64 4.34
C ASP A 238 -8.28 2.22 5.82
N ASP A 239 -7.26 1.59 6.40
CA ASP A 239 -7.14 1.32 7.84
C ASP A 239 -6.06 2.16 8.54
N VAL A 240 -5.70 3.29 7.95
CA VAL A 240 -4.72 4.24 8.48
C VAL A 240 -5.40 5.54 8.91
N HIS A 241 -4.95 6.10 10.03
CA HIS A 241 -5.28 7.46 10.44
C HIS A 241 -4.16 8.42 10.03
N VAL A 242 -4.48 9.50 9.32
CA VAL A 242 -3.48 10.44 8.79
C VAL A 242 -3.59 11.81 9.43
N ASN A 243 -2.49 12.31 9.95
CA ASN A 243 -2.37 13.72 10.36
C ASN A 243 -1.96 14.57 9.15
N LEU A 244 -2.94 15.25 8.53
CA LEU A 244 -2.74 16.06 7.32
C LEU A 244 -1.72 17.20 7.51
N GLY A 245 -1.65 17.82 8.69
CA GLY A 245 -0.68 18.87 8.99
C GLY A 245 0.76 18.35 9.03
N MET A 246 0.97 17.16 9.58
CA MET A 246 2.29 16.51 9.61
C MET A 246 2.72 16.03 8.21
N VAL A 247 1.80 15.48 7.43
CA VAL A 247 2.06 15.13 6.02
C VAL A 247 2.43 16.38 5.22
N GLY A 248 1.62 17.43 5.32
CA GLY A 248 1.84 18.69 4.59
C GLY A 248 3.17 19.35 4.96
N SER A 249 3.48 19.49 6.26
CA SER A 249 4.77 20.06 6.68
C SER A 249 5.96 19.21 6.24
N THR A 250 5.83 17.88 6.21
CA THR A 250 6.90 16.97 5.79
C THR A 250 7.16 17.05 4.30
N LEU A 251 6.12 17.06 3.47
CA LEU A 251 6.26 17.18 2.02
C LEU A 251 6.74 18.57 1.60
N ALA A 252 6.34 19.62 2.32
CA ALA A 252 6.83 20.98 2.05
C ALA A 252 8.36 21.07 2.16
N ARG A 253 8.97 20.37 3.13
CA ARG A 253 10.45 20.30 3.29
C ARG A 253 11.15 19.53 2.16
N HIS A 254 10.42 18.76 1.38
CA HIS A 254 10.96 17.94 0.28
C HIS A 254 10.62 18.51 -1.11
N ARG A 255 9.86 19.60 -1.19
CA ARG A 255 9.31 20.13 -2.44
C ARG A 255 10.35 20.48 -3.51
N SER A 256 11.54 20.90 -3.10
CA SER A 256 12.65 21.24 -4.01
C SER A 256 13.55 20.04 -4.37
N LYS A 257 13.33 18.86 -3.77
CA LYS A 257 14.16 17.68 -4.02
C LYS A 257 13.57 16.88 -5.19
N PRO A 258 14.39 16.49 -6.17
CA PRO A 258 13.96 15.57 -7.22
C PRO A 258 13.86 14.14 -6.67
N ARG A 259 13.05 13.30 -7.33
CA ARG A 259 12.95 11.85 -7.10
C ARG A 259 12.76 11.46 -5.63
N VAL A 260 11.81 12.10 -4.96
CA VAL A 260 11.48 11.81 -3.56
C VAL A 260 10.58 10.60 -3.50
N TYR A 261 11.03 9.55 -2.83
CA TYR A 261 10.21 8.44 -2.37
C TYR A 261 10.31 8.35 -0.86
N ILE A 262 9.20 8.64 -0.16
CA ILE A 262 9.17 8.77 1.30
C ILE A 262 8.05 7.92 1.91
N GLY A 263 8.40 7.18 2.96
CA GLY A 263 7.50 6.39 3.77
C GLY A 263 8.30 5.70 4.88
N CYS A 264 7.69 4.77 5.60
CA CYS A 264 8.43 3.92 6.52
C CYS A 264 9.25 2.91 5.72
N MET A 265 10.51 3.24 5.42
CA MET A 265 11.36 2.43 4.56
C MET A 265 11.82 1.17 5.30
N LYS A 266 11.60 0.01 4.69
CA LYS A 266 12.03 -1.30 5.20
C LYS A 266 12.75 -2.11 4.11
N SER A 267 13.48 -3.11 4.57
CA SER A 267 14.00 -4.23 3.80
C SER A 267 14.03 -5.43 4.74
N GLY A 268 14.02 -6.64 4.18
CA GLY A 268 13.97 -7.88 4.94
C GLY A 268 14.06 -9.08 4.02
N PRO A 269 14.22 -10.30 4.57
CA PRO A 269 14.34 -11.50 3.76
C PRO A 269 13.09 -11.69 2.88
N VAL A 270 13.30 -12.15 1.65
CA VAL A 270 12.21 -12.57 0.78
C VAL A 270 11.51 -13.77 1.40
N LEU A 271 10.18 -13.72 1.47
CA LEU A 271 9.37 -14.69 2.20
C LEU A 271 9.16 -15.96 1.37
N ALA A 272 10.18 -16.81 1.30
CA ALA A 272 10.18 -18.04 0.50
C ALA A 272 9.39 -19.22 1.11
N GLN A 273 8.98 -19.14 2.38
CA GLN A 273 8.31 -20.25 3.07
C GLN A 273 6.82 -20.32 2.71
N LYS A 274 6.37 -21.49 2.22
CA LYS A 274 4.94 -21.73 1.97
C LYS A 274 4.13 -21.63 3.27
N GLY A 275 2.92 -21.09 3.17
CA GLY A 275 1.99 -20.97 4.31
C GLY A 275 2.10 -19.66 5.09
N VAL A 276 3.12 -18.83 4.85
CA VAL A 276 3.14 -17.45 5.38
C VAL A 276 2.25 -16.54 4.53
N LYS A 277 1.62 -15.55 5.16
CA LYS A 277 0.63 -14.65 4.52
C LYS A 277 1.11 -13.99 3.22
N TYR A 278 2.40 -13.66 3.16
CA TYR A 278 3.03 -12.94 2.06
C TYR A 278 4.10 -13.81 1.38
N HIS A 279 3.87 -15.12 1.32
CA HIS A 279 4.75 -16.04 0.58
C HIS A 279 4.94 -15.56 -0.86
N GLU A 280 6.20 -15.46 -1.29
CA GLU A 280 6.59 -15.06 -2.64
C GLU A 280 6.90 -16.31 -3.48
N PRO A 281 6.00 -16.74 -4.39
CA PRO A 281 6.21 -17.94 -5.19
C PRO A 281 7.45 -17.86 -6.08
N GLU A 282 7.84 -16.67 -6.50
CA GLU A 282 9.00 -16.44 -7.36
C GLU A 282 10.18 -15.87 -6.57
N TYR A 283 10.32 -16.24 -5.28
CA TYR A 283 11.32 -15.67 -4.37
C TYR A 283 12.75 -15.70 -4.91
N TRP A 284 13.06 -16.69 -5.74
CA TRP A 284 14.37 -16.87 -6.39
C TRP A 284 14.71 -15.77 -7.41
N LYS A 285 13.71 -15.02 -7.89
CA LYS A 285 13.88 -13.87 -8.79
C LYS A 285 14.09 -12.56 -8.03
N PHE A 286 13.76 -12.53 -6.75
CA PHE A 286 13.66 -11.29 -5.99
C PHE A 286 14.80 -11.16 -4.99
N GLY A 287 15.22 -9.91 -4.82
CA GLY A 287 16.05 -9.50 -3.71
C GLY A 287 17.51 -9.21 -4.05
N GLU A 288 18.13 -8.47 -3.15
CA GLU A 288 19.54 -8.12 -3.15
C GLU A 288 20.37 -9.27 -2.53
N GLU A 289 21.67 -9.04 -2.40
CA GLU A 289 22.60 -9.97 -1.74
C GLU A 289 22.03 -10.44 -0.38
N GLY A 290 22.03 -11.77 -0.19
CA GLY A 290 21.39 -12.39 0.97
C GLY A 290 19.86 -12.56 0.85
N ASN A 291 19.29 -12.49 -0.36
CA ASN A 291 17.88 -12.75 -0.66
C ASN A 291 16.93 -11.85 0.14
N LYS A 292 17.19 -10.54 0.11
CA LYS A 292 16.40 -9.52 0.81
C LYS A 292 15.65 -8.65 -0.17
N TYR A 293 14.39 -8.32 0.09
CA TYR A 293 13.66 -7.35 -0.72
C TYR A 293 14.43 -6.03 -0.84
N PHE A 294 14.40 -5.44 -2.04
CA PHE A 294 14.83 -4.06 -2.27
C PHE A 294 14.24 -3.14 -1.21
N ARG A 295 14.98 -2.09 -0.84
CA ARG A 295 14.46 -1.11 0.12
C ARG A 295 13.20 -0.44 -0.42
N HIS A 296 12.09 -0.58 0.29
CA HIS A 296 10.78 -0.05 -0.11
C HIS A 296 10.03 0.52 1.09
N ALA A 297 9.08 1.42 0.85
CA ALA A 297 8.19 1.90 1.89
C ALA A 297 7.18 0.82 2.28
N THR A 298 6.78 0.79 3.55
CA THR A 298 5.68 -0.06 4.00
C THR A 298 4.37 0.33 3.31
N GLY A 299 3.45 -0.64 3.19
CA GLY A 299 2.21 -0.47 2.43
C GLY A 299 1.28 0.62 2.97
N GLN A 300 1.27 0.88 4.28
CA GLN A 300 0.27 1.72 4.93
C GLN A 300 0.19 3.14 4.35
N ILE A 301 1.33 3.80 4.15
CA ILE A 301 1.41 5.14 3.59
C ILE A 301 2.78 5.41 3.00
N TYR A 302 2.81 5.96 1.78
CA TYR A 302 4.01 6.54 1.19
C TYR A 302 3.66 7.61 0.15
N ALA A 303 4.62 8.51 -0.09
CA ALA A 303 4.51 9.56 -1.09
C ALA A 303 5.65 9.47 -2.10
N VAL A 304 5.35 9.79 -3.35
CA VAL A 304 6.31 9.93 -4.44
C VAL A 304 6.18 11.31 -5.06
N SER A 305 7.30 11.91 -5.47
CA SER A 305 7.31 13.16 -6.22
C SER A 305 6.74 13.00 -7.63
N LYS A 306 6.34 14.11 -8.26
CA LYS A 306 5.79 14.14 -9.62
C LYS A 306 6.60 13.35 -10.63
N ASP A 307 7.91 13.54 -10.67
CA ASP A 307 8.81 12.86 -11.60
C ASP A 307 8.80 11.33 -11.45
N LEU A 308 8.77 10.80 -10.23
CA LEU A 308 8.63 9.36 -9.98
C LEU A 308 7.22 8.86 -10.32
N ALA A 309 6.18 9.61 -9.99
CA ALA A 309 4.82 9.23 -10.39
C ALA A 309 4.66 9.21 -11.92
N THR A 310 5.26 10.17 -12.62
CA THR A 310 5.33 10.18 -14.09
C THR A 310 6.12 8.99 -14.62
N TYR A 311 7.25 8.64 -14.00
CA TYR A 311 8.02 7.45 -14.37
C TYR A 311 7.18 6.16 -14.25
N ILE A 312 6.43 5.99 -13.15
CA ILE A 312 5.50 4.85 -12.98
C ILE A 312 4.44 4.85 -14.09
N SER A 313 3.90 6.03 -14.44
CA SER A 313 2.84 6.15 -15.45
C SER A 313 3.29 5.72 -16.85
N VAL A 314 4.55 6.01 -17.21
CA VAL A 314 5.12 5.72 -18.54
C VAL A 314 5.64 4.28 -18.65
N ASN A 315 6.07 3.68 -17.54
CA ASN A 315 6.60 2.31 -17.51
C ASN A 315 5.53 1.33 -17.01
N ARG A 316 4.59 1.00 -17.91
CA ARG A 316 3.47 0.09 -17.62
C ARG A 316 3.82 -1.38 -17.82
#